data_AF-A0A1Q5B3Q8-F1
#
_entry.id   AF-A0A1Q5B3Q8-F1
#
_cell.length_a   1.000
_cell.length_b   1.000
_cell.length_c   1.000
_cell.angle_alpha   90.00
_cell.angle_beta   90.00
_cell.angle_gamma   90.00
#
_symmetry.space_group_name_H-M   'P 1'
#
loop_
_entity.id
_entity.type
_entity.pdbx_description
1 polymer ?
#
loop_
_entity_poly.entity_id
_entity_poly.type
_entity_poly.pdbx_seq_one_letter_code
_entity_poly.pdbx_strand_id
1 'polypeptide(L)'
;MVARNGTDITVYSGPGDVPCKELWQPQATITEQKDAQVIISVNARIIGAVDCAASGGAVPVVVSLPKPLGGRVLRDAATGLTPPIYFERDLPDLRSDKRWRPFSSHWMSTDEGWHQGYNGPGGSALLVSAQRTAGVNLPDRVGTFSIGSRHGTVTGDPGRSWTVWWEVGKVTYSLRLEPAEGGTFTLKQFKQEIASLRWS
;
A
#
# COMPACT_ATOMS: atom_id res chain seq x y z
N MET A 1 -0.21 3.91 6.43
CA MET A 1 -1.27 2.88 6.32
C MET A 1 -1.93 2.71 7.68
N VAL A 2 -3.25 2.56 7.72
CA VAL A 2 -4.03 2.29 8.93
C VAL A 2 -4.59 0.88 8.82
N ALA A 3 -4.30 0.04 9.80
CA ALA A 3 -4.74 -1.34 9.83
C ALA A 3 -6.27 -1.45 9.91
N ARG A 4 -6.82 -2.63 9.58
CA ARG A 4 -8.28 -2.86 9.60
C ARG A 4 -8.94 -2.54 10.95
N ASN A 5 -8.25 -2.78 12.07
CA ASN A 5 -8.73 -2.46 13.41
C ASN A 5 -8.79 -0.94 13.68
N GLY A 6 -8.15 -0.12 12.83
CA GLY A 6 -8.03 1.32 12.98
C GLY A 6 -7.04 1.76 14.06
N THR A 7 -6.46 0.85 14.84
CA THR A 7 -5.56 1.19 15.96
C THR A 7 -4.11 1.16 15.55
N ASP A 8 -3.71 0.24 14.67
CA ASP A 8 -2.31 0.14 14.25
C ASP A 8 -2.06 1.04 13.02
N ILE A 9 -1.08 1.92 13.15
CA ILE A 9 -0.65 2.83 12.10
C ILE A 9 0.77 2.46 11.70
N THR A 10 0.95 2.10 10.44
CA THR A 10 2.26 1.94 9.83
C THR A 10 2.63 3.23 9.11
N VAL A 11 3.67 3.90 9.58
CA VAL A 11 4.31 5.01 8.87
C VAL A 11 5.48 4.45 8.08
N TYR A 12 5.56 4.82 6.80
CA TYR A 12 6.68 4.44 5.95
C TYR A 12 7.60 5.64 5.85
N SER A 13 8.87 5.46 6.22
CA SER A 13 9.85 6.54 6.23
C SER A 13 11.12 6.11 5.55
N GLY A 14 11.67 6.95 4.70
CA GLY A 14 12.97 6.76 4.06
C GLY A 14 13.96 7.85 4.45
N PRO A 15 15.23 7.76 4.01
CA PRO A 15 16.25 8.79 4.22
C PRO A 15 16.02 10.07 3.40
N GLY A 16 14.92 10.17 2.64
CA GLY A 16 14.65 11.24 1.68
C GLY A 16 15.51 11.12 0.42
N ASP A 17 15.72 12.23 -0.29
CA ASP A 17 16.48 12.31 -1.55
C ASP A 17 18.01 12.23 -1.36
N VAL A 18 18.49 11.68 -0.24
CA VAL A 18 19.92 11.62 0.07
C VAL A 18 20.51 10.31 -0.49
N PRO A 19 21.42 10.37 -1.47
CA PRO A 19 21.93 9.18 -2.15
C PRO A 19 22.76 8.30 -1.22
N CYS A 20 22.62 6.98 -1.38
CA CYS A 20 23.34 5.96 -0.62
C CYS A 20 23.26 6.15 0.91
N LYS A 21 22.05 6.47 1.39
CA LYS A 21 21.71 6.56 2.82
C LYS A 21 20.61 5.58 3.19
N GLU A 22 20.50 5.31 4.48
CA GLU A 22 19.43 4.52 5.07
C GLU A 22 19.06 5.05 6.46
N LEU A 23 17.89 4.65 6.95
CA LEU A 23 17.44 4.93 8.30
C LEU A 23 17.97 3.87 9.26
N TRP A 24 18.72 4.29 10.27
CA TRP A 24 19.15 3.46 11.39
C TRP A 24 18.21 3.63 12.57
N GLN A 25 17.69 2.49 13.06
CA GLN A 25 16.78 2.39 14.21
C GLN A 25 15.60 3.38 14.16
N PRO A 26 14.80 3.40 13.07
CA PRO A 26 13.65 4.29 13.00
C PRO A 26 12.59 3.89 14.02
N GLN A 27 12.02 4.89 14.70
CA GLN A 27 10.97 4.72 15.71
C GLN A 27 9.86 5.75 15.49
N ALA A 28 8.61 5.29 15.55
CA ALA A 28 7.43 6.16 15.54
C ALA A 28 6.89 6.36 16.96
N THR A 29 6.54 7.59 17.31
CA THR A 29 5.92 7.93 18.60
C THR A 29 4.71 8.84 18.38
N ILE A 30 3.67 8.64 19.20
CA ILE A 30 2.52 9.55 19.25
C ILE A 30 2.94 10.74 20.11
N THR A 31 3.02 11.92 19.52
CA THR A 31 3.36 13.16 20.24
C THR A 31 2.12 13.87 20.76
N GLU A 32 0.98 13.67 20.11
CA GLU A 32 -0.30 14.21 20.55
C GLU A 32 -1.46 13.32 20.11
N GLN A 33 -2.46 13.16 20.98
CA GLN A 33 -3.72 12.50 20.66
C GLN A 33 -4.89 13.25 21.28
N LYS A 34 -5.72 13.86 20.43
CA LYS A 34 -6.95 14.58 20.79
C LYS A 34 -8.15 13.98 20.06
N ASP A 35 -9.34 14.49 20.35
CA ASP A 35 -10.59 14.00 19.73
C ASP A 35 -10.65 14.24 18.22
N ALA A 36 -9.97 15.28 17.72
CA ALA A 36 -9.96 15.64 16.29
C ALA A 36 -8.70 15.19 15.54
N GLN A 37 -7.59 14.91 16.23
CA GLN A 37 -6.31 14.65 15.57
C GLN A 37 -5.38 13.72 16.34
N VAL A 38 -4.48 13.09 15.58
CA VAL A 38 -3.34 12.31 16.08
C VAL A 38 -2.09 12.83 15.39
N ILE A 39 -1.07 13.17 16.17
CA ILE A 39 0.23 13.64 15.67
C ILE A 39 1.26 12.54 15.93
N ILE A 40 1.97 12.12 14.87
CA ILE A 40 3.03 11.11 14.93
C ILE A 40 4.36 11.74 14.55
N SER A 41 5.39 11.47 15.33
CA SER A 41 6.78 11.77 15.02
C SER A 41 7.51 10.48 14.64
N VAL A 42 8.34 10.54 13.60
CA VAL A 42 9.30 9.46 13.28
C VAL A 42 10.70 9.98 13.55
N ASN A 43 11.43 9.28 14.41
CA ASN A 43 12.80 9.61 14.79
C ASN A 43 13.73 8.49 14.31
N ALA A 44 14.78 8.85 13.60
CA ALA A 44 15.77 7.91 13.08
C ALA A 44 17.12 8.62 12.91
N ARG A 45 18.22 7.86 12.92
CA ARG A 45 19.52 8.36 12.46
C ARG A 45 19.68 8.06 10.98
N ILE A 46 20.26 8.98 10.21
CA ILE A 46 20.62 8.73 8.81
C ILE A 46 22.07 8.27 8.79
N ILE A 47 22.33 7.07 8.27
CA ILE A 47 23.68 6.50 8.15
C ILE A 47 24.02 6.21 6.69
N GLY A 48 25.30 5.97 6.38
CA GLY A 48 25.70 5.47 5.07
C GLY A 48 25.18 4.06 4.85
N ALA A 49 24.56 3.82 3.70
CA ALA A 49 24.10 2.47 3.36
C ALA A 49 25.31 1.57 3.04
N VAL A 50 25.24 0.31 3.47
CA VAL A 50 26.26 -0.71 3.17
C VAL A 50 26.22 -1.11 1.70
N ASP A 51 25.03 -1.12 1.11
CA ASP A 51 24.80 -1.39 -0.31
C ASP A 51 23.95 -0.27 -0.91
N CYS A 52 24.56 0.58 -1.74
CA CYS A 52 23.85 1.67 -2.40
C CYS A 52 22.77 1.16 -3.38
N ALA A 53 22.91 -0.06 -3.93
CA ALA A 53 21.94 -0.62 -4.87
C ALA A 53 20.63 -1.03 -4.17
N ALA A 54 20.68 -1.30 -2.86
CA ALA A 54 19.52 -1.63 -2.03
C ALA A 54 19.08 -0.46 -1.12
N SER A 55 19.74 0.70 -1.22
CA SER A 55 19.50 1.87 -0.37
C SER A 55 18.28 2.70 -0.80
N GLY A 56 17.84 3.64 0.04
CA GLY A 56 16.72 4.54 -0.27
C GLY A 56 15.32 3.94 -0.08
N GLY A 57 15.21 2.67 0.32
CA GLY A 57 13.94 2.03 0.64
C GLY A 57 13.25 2.67 1.85
N ALA A 58 11.91 2.73 1.81
CA ALA A 58 11.12 3.17 2.94
C ALA A 58 10.99 2.03 3.97
N VAL A 59 11.33 2.33 5.22
CA VAL A 59 11.20 1.40 6.35
C VAL A 59 9.84 1.59 7.02
N PRO A 60 9.07 0.50 7.24
CA PRO A 60 7.85 0.57 8.02
C PRO A 60 8.15 0.71 9.52
N VAL A 61 7.56 1.71 10.16
CA VAL A 61 7.50 1.82 11.62
C VAL A 61 6.05 1.81 12.08
N VAL A 62 5.75 1.00 13.07
CA VAL A 62 4.38 0.79 13.56
C VAL A 62 4.18 1.50 14.88
N VAL A 63 3.03 2.14 15.04
CA VAL A 63 2.56 2.67 16.32
C VAL A 63 1.11 2.27 16.54
N SER A 64 0.78 1.93 17.78
CA SER A 64 -0.58 1.50 18.16
C SER A 64 -1.28 2.60 18.94
N LEU A 65 -2.47 2.97 18.47
CA LEU A 65 -3.36 3.91 19.13
C LEU A 65 -4.20 3.20 20.22
N PRO A 66 -4.43 3.84 21.38
CA PRO A 66 -5.36 3.33 22.40
C PRO A 66 -6.81 3.18 21.93
N LYS A 67 -7.21 3.92 20.88
CA LYS A 67 -8.53 3.89 20.25
C LYS A 67 -8.39 3.99 18.74
N PRO A 68 -9.30 3.38 17.95
CA PRO A 68 -9.24 3.43 16.48
C PRO A 68 -9.19 4.86 15.95
N LEU A 69 -8.35 5.14 14.94
CA LEU A 69 -8.16 6.47 14.34
C LEU A 69 -9.50 7.16 14.04
N GLY A 70 -10.47 6.42 13.50
CA GLY A 70 -11.80 6.93 13.23
C GLY A 70 -11.77 8.09 12.23
N GLY A 71 -12.48 9.16 12.53
CA GLY A 71 -12.50 10.40 11.72
C GLY A 71 -11.37 11.38 12.05
N ARG A 72 -10.41 11.02 12.92
CA ARG A 72 -9.33 11.92 13.32
C ARG A 72 -8.33 12.13 12.18
N VAL A 73 -7.82 13.35 12.08
CA VAL A 73 -6.77 13.69 11.13
C VAL A 73 -5.43 13.20 11.65
N LEU A 74 -4.68 12.50 10.79
CA LEU A 74 -3.28 12.20 11.05
C LEU A 74 -2.43 13.42 10.65
N ARG A 75 -1.46 13.80 11.49
CA ARG A 75 -0.46 14.82 11.16
C ARG A 75 0.95 14.31 11.42
N ASP A 76 1.83 14.71 10.54
CA ASP A 76 3.27 14.58 10.75
C ASP A 76 3.74 15.65 11.74
N ALA A 77 4.46 15.25 12.79
CA ALA A 77 4.91 16.15 13.84
C ALA A 77 5.97 17.15 13.37
N ALA A 78 6.80 16.78 12.39
CA ALA A 78 7.91 17.61 11.92
C ALA A 78 7.43 18.70 10.96
N THR A 79 6.49 18.37 10.07
CA THR A 79 6.01 19.26 9.02
C THR A 79 4.65 19.90 9.33
N GLY A 80 3.89 19.34 10.28
CA GLY A 80 2.51 19.75 10.57
C GLY A 80 1.50 19.38 9.47
N LEU A 81 1.96 18.76 8.39
CA LEU A 81 1.15 18.40 7.22
C LEU A 81 0.29 17.17 7.51
N THR A 82 -0.80 17.06 6.75
CA THR A 82 -1.63 15.85 6.72
C THR A 82 -1.09 14.91 5.63
N PRO A 83 -0.42 13.81 5.99
CA PRO A 83 0.02 12.83 5.01
C PRO A 83 -1.20 12.14 4.35
N PRO A 84 -1.02 11.53 3.16
CA PRO A 84 -2.05 10.63 2.65
C PRO A 84 -2.31 9.49 3.64
N ILE A 85 -3.59 9.15 3.84
CA ILE A 85 -4.02 8.06 4.72
C ILE A 85 -4.64 6.96 3.86
N TYR A 86 -4.04 5.78 3.92
CA TYR A 86 -4.53 4.57 3.26
C TYR A 86 -5.07 3.62 4.33
N PHE A 87 -6.19 2.97 4.09
CA PHE A 87 -6.81 2.05 5.04
C PHE A 87 -6.82 0.62 4.50
N GLU A 88 -6.38 -0.34 5.31
CA GLU A 88 -6.40 -1.76 4.92
C GLU A 88 -7.82 -2.30 4.73
N ARG A 89 -8.84 -1.69 5.36
CA ARG A 89 -10.24 -2.06 5.13
C ARG A 89 -10.72 -1.79 3.71
N ASP A 90 -9.98 -0.99 2.95
CA ASP A 90 -10.31 -0.70 1.56
C ASP A 90 -9.67 -1.70 0.58
N LEU A 91 -8.84 -2.62 1.08
CA LEU A 91 -8.15 -3.66 0.33
C LEU A 91 -8.84 -5.02 0.53
N PRO A 92 -8.49 -6.07 -0.24
CA PRO A 92 -8.83 -7.44 0.13
C PRO A 92 -8.02 -7.92 1.35
N ASP A 93 -8.56 -8.86 2.12
CA ASP A 93 -7.89 -9.44 3.30
C ASP A 93 -6.90 -10.54 2.90
N LEU A 94 -5.78 -10.12 2.32
CA LEU A 94 -4.71 -11.02 1.87
C LEU A 94 -3.94 -11.67 3.01
N ARG A 95 -4.02 -11.13 4.24
CA ARG A 95 -3.39 -11.76 5.41
C ARG A 95 -4.12 -13.03 5.83
N SER A 96 -5.44 -13.06 5.63
CA SER A 96 -6.26 -14.25 5.89
C SER A 96 -6.14 -15.32 4.79
N ASP A 97 -5.81 -14.92 3.56
CA ASP A 97 -5.63 -15.83 2.43
C ASP A 97 -4.19 -16.37 2.37
N LYS A 98 -4.01 -17.58 2.90
CA LYS A 98 -2.70 -18.26 2.95
C LYS A 98 -2.08 -18.58 1.59
N ARG A 99 -2.83 -18.40 0.48
CA ARG A 99 -2.31 -18.56 -0.88
C ARG A 99 -1.37 -17.42 -1.28
N TRP A 100 -1.57 -16.23 -0.71
CA TRP A 100 -0.81 -15.03 -1.04
C TRP A 100 0.19 -14.70 0.07
N ARG A 101 1.48 -14.77 -0.24
CA ARG A 101 2.56 -14.53 0.73
C ARG A 101 3.24 -13.19 0.44
N PRO A 102 3.36 -12.28 1.41
CA PRO A 102 3.96 -10.97 1.17
C PRO A 102 5.43 -11.11 0.74
N PHE A 103 5.83 -10.33 -0.24
CA PHE A 103 7.24 -10.18 -0.63
C PHE A 103 7.93 -9.29 0.41
N SER A 104 8.99 -9.79 1.04
CA SER A 104 9.66 -9.11 2.16
C SER A 104 10.46 -7.87 1.74
N SER A 105 10.87 -7.76 0.47
CA SER A 105 11.80 -6.72 -0.01
C SER A 105 11.22 -5.70 -0.99
N HIS A 106 9.94 -5.77 -1.38
CA HIS A 106 9.30 -4.82 -2.31
C HIS A 106 8.35 -3.87 -1.58
N TRP A 107 8.93 -3.11 -0.64
CA TRP A 107 8.30 -1.94 -0.06
C TRP A 107 8.91 -0.70 -0.71
N MET A 108 8.25 -0.11 -1.70
CA MET A 108 8.55 1.28 -2.07
C MET A 108 7.32 2.11 -1.76
N SER A 109 7.16 2.49 -0.49
CA SER A 109 6.35 3.67 -0.20
C SER A 109 7.18 4.87 -0.64
N THR A 110 6.82 5.48 -1.76
CA THR A 110 7.30 6.82 -2.09
C THR A 110 6.37 7.85 -1.46
N ASP A 111 6.71 9.13 -1.53
CA ASP A 111 5.79 10.22 -1.15
C ASP A 111 4.49 10.18 -1.97
N GLU A 112 4.50 9.50 -3.12
CA GLU A 112 3.40 9.44 -4.08
C GLU A 112 2.40 8.30 -3.78
N GLY A 113 2.82 7.24 -3.08
CA GLY A 113 1.98 6.06 -2.89
C GLY A 113 2.58 4.97 -2.00
N TRP A 114 1.74 3.99 -1.71
CA TRP A 114 2.08 2.76 -1.02
C TRP A 114 1.84 1.57 -1.95
N HIS A 115 2.68 0.55 -1.89
CA HIS A 115 2.42 -0.73 -2.54
C HIS A 115 3.00 -1.91 -1.77
N GLN A 116 2.47 -3.10 -2.05
CA GLN A 116 2.91 -4.38 -1.51
C GLN A 116 2.73 -5.49 -2.54
N GLY A 117 3.82 -6.22 -2.84
CA GLY A 117 3.79 -7.42 -3.66
C GLY A 117 3.51 -8.69 -2.85
N TYR A 118 2.89 -9.68 -3.47
CA TYR A 118 2.61 -10.99 -2.90
C TYR A 118 2.92 -12.09 -3.92
N ASN A 119 3.59 -13.16 -3.47
CA ASN A 119 3.74 -14.39 -4.23
C ASN A 119 2.48 -15.24 -4.09
N GLY A 120 1.98 -15.73 -5.22
CA GLY A 120 0.75 -16.50 -5.31
C GLY A 120 0.94 -17.93 -5.81
N PRO A 121 -0.18 -18.66 -5.98
CA PRO A 121 -0.18 -20.00 -6.55
C PRO A 121 0.46 -20.05 -7.94
N GLY A 122 1.19 -21.14 -8.21
CA GLY A 122 1.77 -21.40 -9.53
C GLY A 122 2.82 -20.39 -9.99
N GLY A 123 3.40 -19.59 -9.08
CA GLY A 123 4.39 -18.55 -9.42
C GLY A 123 3.78 -17.23 -9.87
N SER A 124 2.46 -17.06 -9.78
CA SER A 124 1.80 -15.77 -10.02
C SER A 124 2.19 -14.73 -8.96
N ALA A 125 2.02 -13.45 -9.29
CA ALA A 125 2.23 -12.36 -8.36
C ALA A 125 1.00 -11.46 -8.28
N LEU A 126 0.73 -10.92 -7.09
CA LEU A 126 -0.31 -9.93 -6.84
C LEU A 126 0.35 -8.68 -6.28
N LEU A 127 0.13 -7.54 -6.93
CA LEU A 127 0.62 -6.24 -6.49
C LEU A 127 -0.57 -5.39 -6.06
N VAL A 128 -0.56 -4.99 -4.79
CA VAL A 128 -1.54 -4.07 -4.23
C VAL A 128 -0.90 -2.69 -4.17
N SER A 129 -1.63 -1.64 -4.52
CA SER A 129 -1.17 -0.26 -4.31
C SER A 129 -2.28 0.69 -3.88
N ALA A 130 -1.88 1.81 -3.29
CA ALA A 130 -2.72 2.93 -2.90
C ALA A 130 -1.96 4.24 -3.11
N GLN A 131 -2.60 5.23 -3.73
CA GLN A 131 -1.98 6.54 -3.98
C GLN A 131 -3.05 7.63 -4.01
N ARG A 132 -2.62 8.90 -3.94
CA ARG A 132 -3.54 10.04 -4.06
C ARG A 132 -4.18 10.05 -5.45
N THR A 133 -5.50 10.17 -5.51
CA THR A 133 -6.26 10.17 -6.77
C THR A 133 -5.77 11.23 -7.76
N ALA A 134 -5.42 12.43 -7.28
CA ALA A 134 -4.95 13.52 -8.12
C ALA A 134 -3.65 13.21 -8.91
N GLY A 135 -2.88 12.20 -8.52
CA GLY A 135 -1.66 11.77 -9.22
C GLY A 135 -1.84 10.55 -10.12
N VAL A 136 -3.07 10.00 -10.23
CA VAL A 136 -3.28 8.74 -10.95
C VAL A 136 -3.58 8.98 -12.41
N ASN A 137 -2.67 8.52 -13.27
CA ASN A 137 -2.91 8.36 -14.70
C ASN A 137 -3.31 6.91 -14.99
N LEU A 138 -4.59 6.67 -15.23
CA LEU A 138 -5.10 5.34 -15.56
C LEU A 138 -4.80 5.01 -17.03
N PRO A 139 -4.28 3.80 -17.32
CA PRO A 139 -4.23 3.30 -18.69
C PRO A 139 -5.63 3.14 -19.30
N ASP A 140 -5.67 2.86 -20.61
CA ASP A 140 -6.92 2.63 -21.32
C ASP A 140 -7.77 1.55 -20.64
N ARG A 141 -9.05 1.90 -20.48
CA ARG A 141 -10.04 1.03 -19.86
C ARG A 141 -10.44 -0.08 -20.82
N VAL A 142 -10.28 -1.32 -20.36
CA VAL A 142 -10.76 -2.52 -21.08
C VAL A 142 -12.10 -3.02 -20.55
N GLY A 143 -12.54 -2.54 -19.38
CA GLY A 143 -13.83 -2.90 -18.82
C GLY A 143 -14.06 -2.42 -17.39
N THR A 144 -15.08 -2.98 -16.75
CA THR A 144 -15.37 -2.82 -15.32
C THR A 144 -15.50 -4.16 -14.64
N PHE A 145 -15.35 -4.14 -13.31
CA PHE A 145 -15.51 -5.30 -12.45
C PHE A 145 -15.98 -4.87 -11.06
N SER A 146 -16.90 -5.62 -10.46
CA SER A 146 -17.34 -5.35 -9.09
C SER A 146 -16.41 -6.07 -8.10
N ILE A 147 -15.93 -5.33 -7.10
CA ILE A 147 -15.07 -5.84 -6.02
C ILE A 147 -15.72 -5.52 -4.68
N GLY A 148 -16.19 -6.54 -3.97
CA GLY A 148 -17.06 -6.35 -2.80
C GLY A 148 -18.26 -5.46 -3.15
N SER A 149 -18.43 -4.35 -2.42
CA SER A 149 -19.49 -3.34 -2.64
C SER A 149 -19.14 -2.25 -3.66
N ARG A 150 -17.97 -2.33 -4.31
CA ARG A 150 -17.43 -1.25 -5.15
C ARG A 150 -17.38 -1.64 -6.62
N HIS A 151 -17.41 -0.62 -7.48
CA HIS A 151 -17.13 -0.78 -8.90
C HIS A 151 -15.69 -0.35 -9.19
N GLY A 152 -14.93 -1.25 -9.81
CA GLY A 152 -13.57 -1.01 -10.25
C GLY A 152 -13.45 -0.92 -11.77
N THR A 153 -12.54 -0.07 -12.22
CA THR A 153 -12.12 0.02 -13.62
C THR A 153 -11.04 -1.03 -13.88
N VAL A 154 -11.17 -1.80 -14.96
CA VAL A 154 -10.16 -2.79 -15.35
C VAL A 154 -9.33 -2.25 -16.50
N THR A 155 -8.01 -2.38 -16.39
CA THR A 155 -7.02 -2.05 -17.40
C THR A 155 -6.04 -3.22 -17.58
N GLY A 156 -5.25 -3.17 -18.65
CA GLY A 156 -4.20 -4.15 -18.93
C GLY A 156 -4.46 -4.94 -20.21
N ASP A 157 -3.69 -6.00 -20.41
CA ASP A 157 -3.65 -6.76 -21.65
C ASP A 157 -3.35 -8.25 -21.39
N PRO A 158 -3.88 -9.14 -22.25
CA PRO A 158 -3.56 -10.55 -22.18
C PRO A 158 -2.09 -10.78 -22.55
N GLY A 159 -1.28 -11.17 -21.56
CA GLY A 159 0.15 -11.46 -21.76
C GLY A 159 1.08 -10.70 -20.82
N ARG A 160 0.60 -9.62 -20.19
CA ARG A 160 1.37 -8.87 -19.19
C ARG A 160 0.74 -8.96 -17.81
N SER A 161 -0.36 -8.24 -17.62
CA SER A 161 -1.04 -8.17 -16.34
C SER A 161 -2.44 -7.60 -16.52
N TRP A 162 -3.31 -7.90 -15.56
CA TRP A 162 -4.60 -7.23 -15.42
C TRP A 162 -4.61 -6.47 -14.12
N THR A 163 -5.13 -5.24 -14.14
CA THR A 163 -5.27 -4.41 -12.93
C THR A 163 -6.71 -3.94 -12.77
N VAL A 164 -7.25 -4.06 -11.57
CA VAL A 164 -8.50 -3.41 -11.17
C VAL A 164 -8.16 -2.21 -10.29
N TRP A 165 -8.78 -1.08 -10.58
CA TRP A 165 -8.60 0.20 -9.89
C TRP A 165 -9.92 0.64 -9.28
N TRP A 166 -9.89 1.18 -8.06
CA TRP A 166 -11.08 1.73 -7.42
C TRP A 166 -10.72 2.91 -6.53
N GLU A 167 -11.68 3.82 -6.37
CA GLU A 167 -11.51 5.04 -5.60
C GLU A 167 -12.29 4.98 -4.30
N VAL A 168 -11.69 5.52 -3.23
CA VAL A 168 -12.34 5.75 -1.95
C VAL A 168 -11.94 7.13 -1.47
N GLY A 169 -12.85 8.10 -1.62
CA GLY A 169 -12.57 9.49 -1.29
C GLY A 169 -11.47 10.09 -2.17
N LYS A 170 -10.30 10.36 -1.60
CA LYS A 170 -9.13 10.96 -2.29
C LYS A 170 -8.01 9.96 -2.59
N VAL A 171 -8.28 8.67 -2.40
CA VAL A 171 -7.31 7.59 -2.60
C VAL A 171 -7.81 6.70 -3.72
N THR A 172 -6.92 6.42 -4.66
CA THR A 172 -7.11 5.38 -5.66
C THR A 172 -6.27 4.18 -5.26
N TYR A 173 -6.95 3.04 -5.12
CA TYR A 173 -6.34 1.75 -4.87
C TYR A 173 -6.25 0.96 -6.18
N SER A 174 -5.29 0.05 -6.24
CA SER A 174 -5.18 -0.88 -7.35
C SER A 174 -4.80 -2.28 -6.88
N LEU A 175 -5.21 -3.25 -7.68
CA LEU A 175 -4.85 -4.65 -7.51
C LEU A 175 -4.51 -5.22 -8.86
N ARG A 176 -3.22 -5.52 -9.04
CA ARG A 176 -2.67 -6.11 -10.26
C ARG A 176 -2.36 -7.58 -10.05
N LEU A 177 -2.76 -8.41 -10.99
CA LEU A 177 -2.39 -9.81 -11.07
C LEU A 177 -1.43 -10.00 -12.25
N GLU A 178 -0.28 -10.58 -11.95
CA GLU A 178 0.77 -10.92 -12.91
C GLU A 178 0.89 -12.46 -12.99
N PRO A 179 0.95 -13.04 -14.20
CA PRO A 179 1.17 -14.47 -14.35
C PRO A 179 2.59 -14.84 -13.94
N ALA A 180 2.82 -16.14 -13.72
CA ALA A 180 4.17 -16.67 -13.68
C ALA A 180 4.91 -16.40 -14.99
N GLU A 181 6.24 -16.46 -14.95
CA GLU A 181 7.08 -16.28 -16.14
C GLU A 181 6.63 -17.22 -17.28
N GLY A 182 6.40 -16.65 -18.47
CA GLY A 182 5.90 -17.36 -19.64
C GLY A 182 4.41 -17.74 -19.60
N GLY A 183 3.71 -17.45 -18.50
CA GLY A 183 2.28 -17.67 -18.35
C GLY A 183 1.43 -16.49 -18.83
N THR A 184 0.11 -16.70 -18.91
CA THR A 184 -0.85 -15.63 -19.19
C THR A 184 -2.12 -15.81 -18.35
N PHE A 185 -2.80 -14.70 -18.08
CA PHE A 185 -4.17 -14.70 -17.56
C PHE A 185 -5.11 -14.10 -18.60
N THR A 186 -6.25 -14.75 -18.82
CA THR A 186 -7.38 -14.13 -19.49
C THR A 186 -8.07 -13.13 -18.56
N LEU A 187 -8.77 -12.15 -19.12
CA LEU A 187 -9.59 -11.22 -18.33
C LEU A 187 -10.62 -11.96 -17.44
N LYS A 188 -11.14 -13.10 -17.91
CA LYS A 188 -12.06 -13.94 -17.14
C LYS A 188 -11.38 -14.56 -15.92
N GLN A 189 -10.19 -15.15 -16.09
CA GLN A 189 -9.42 -15.72 -14.99
C GLN A 189 -9.02 -14.66 -13.97
N PHE A 190 -8.58 -13.49 -14.43
CA PHE A 190 -8.31 -12.35 -13.56
C PHE A 190 -9.54 -12.01 -12.70
N LYS A 191 -10.69 -11.78 -13.32
CA LYS A 191 -11.93 -11.45 -12.60
C LYS A 191 -12.32 -12.55 -11.61
N GLN A 192 -12.16 -13.82 -11.95
CA GLN A 192 -12.42 -14.95 -11.05
C GLN A 192 -11.47 -14.94 -9.85
N GLU A 193 -10.18 -14.71 -10.05
CA GLU A 193 -9.21 -14.64 -8.96
C GLU A 193 -9.52 -13.47 -8.03
N ILE A 194 -9.77 -12.29 -8.57
CA ILE A 194 -10.13 -11.11 -7.75
C ILE A 194 -11.45 -11.31 -7.00
N ALA A 195 -12.44 -11.96 -7.62
CA ALA A 195 -13.71 -12.31 -6.96
C ALA A 195 -13.53 -13.27 -5.77
N SER A 196 -12.52 -14.15 -5.85
CA SER A 196 -12.25 -15.15 -4.81
C SER A 196 -11.65 -14.57 -3.54
N LEU A 197 -11.07 -13.37 -3.64
CA LEU A 197 -10.47 -12.70 -2.49
C LEU A 197 -11.55 -12.26 -1.49
N ARG A 198 -11.19 -12.24 -0.21
CA ARG A 198 -12.09 -11.77 0.84
C ARG A 198 -12.10 -10.24 0.87
N TRP A 199 -13.20 -9.66 0.44
CA TRP A 199 -13.45 -8.22 0.54
C TRP A 199 -14.27 -7.91 1.81
N SER A 200 -14.10 -6.70 2.35
CA SER A 200 -14.91 -6.15 3.43
C SER A 200 -16.05 -5.27 2.94
#